data_AF-M1FAI9-F1
#
_entry.id   AF-M1FAI9-F1
#
_cell.length_a   1.000
_cell.length_b   1.000
_cell.length_c   1.000
_cell.angle_alpha   90.00
_cell.angle_beta   90.00
_cell.angle_gamma   90.00
#
_symmetry.space_group_name_H-M   'P 1'
#
loop_
_entity.id
_entity.type
_entity.pdbx_description
1 polymer ?
#
loop_
_entity_poly.entity_id
_entity_poly.type
_entity_poly.pdbx_seq_one_letter_code
_entity_poly.pdbx_strand_id
1 'polypeptide(L)'
;MFGAGFFTIAAVLTAPAACALEPSIQFHQRSIPQHLAPQALPSNFYDFAPEDYWAEPEDSYWLNFSNWVLLQERTQGERMGQLGQWADRTLSGESHSLPLNESYLRLSFATETRAGTVLNFEPEARFRLDIPTARKKLRLVIESESEELIPLAERQRDRQLTEPERSSTGTTGALRFLGQVGDSINFSNDFGARLHLPPDAFWRATVRKNWQPSGDWGLLAQQRFYYYHQNGWGSRSWFEARHDLGKGWEFINSSELEWVHSDREFVAAQVFSVSKRMNNRAVLTPRIGVLGESQPSWRTTEAFADITWRYRMYGDWLFGEVIPALQFARDNSFKDDSSLVLRLEMYFSGNIVRRN
;
A
#
# COMPACT_ATOMS: atom_id res chain seq x y z
N MET A 1 -37.74 -10.08 -104.52
CA MET A 1 -37.69 -11.39 -103.84
C MET A 1 -38.17 -11.19 -102.42
N PHE A 2 -39.14 -12.01 -102.00
CA PHE A 2 -39.71 -12.30 -100.66
C PHE A 2 -39.22 -11.45 -99.45
N GLY A 3 -40.04 -10.99 -98.50
CA GLY A 3 -41.41 -11.31 -98.15
C GLY A 3 -41.65 -10.87 -96.69
N ALA A 4 -42.87 -10.39 -96.44
CA ALA A 4 -43.63 -10.28 -95.18
C ALA A 4 -42.95 -10.38 -93.79
N GLY A 5 -43.39 -9.52 -92.87
CA GLY A 5 -43.86 -10.02 -91.57
C GLY A 5 -43.61 -9.17 -90.32
N PHE A 6 -44.69 -8.60 -89.81
CA PHE A 6 -45.07 -8.46 -88.38
C PHE A 6 -44.38 -7.44 -87.43
N PHE A 7 -45.18 -6.40 -87.13
CA PHE A 7 -45.44 -5.75 -85.84
C PHE A 7 -44.71 -6.25 -84.58
N THR A 8 -44.15 -5.32 -83.78
CA THR A 8 -44.73 -4.99 -82.45
C THR A 8 -44.15 -3.70 -81.82
N ILE A 9 -44.99 -3.10 -80.99
CA ILE A 9 -44.96 -1.76 -80.39
C ILE A 9 -44.11 -1.74 -79.11
N ALA A 10 -43.38 -0.64 -78.88
CA ALA A 10 -42.97 -0.22 -77.54
C ALA A 10 -43.13 1.31 -77.40
N ALA A 11 -44.23 1.72 -76.78
CA ALA A 11 -44.47 3.09 -76.33
C ALA A 11 -43.82 3.26 -74.92
N VAL A 12 -42.88 4.21 -74.78
CA VAL A 12 -43.02 5.54 -74.15
C VAL A 12 -43.44 5.50 -72.67
N LEU A 13 -42.60 6.08 -71.80
CA LEU A 13 -42.95 7.26 -70.97
C LEU A 13 -41.75 7.72 -70.13
N THR A 14 -41.32 8.94 -70.40
CA THR A 14 -40.36 9.76 -69.62
C THR A 14 -40.99 10.24 -68.31
N ALA A 15 -40.23 10.23 -67.21
CA ALA A 15 -40.57 10.88 -65.94
C ALA A 15 -39.31 11.53 -65.30
N PRO A 16 -39.48 12.56 -64.45
CA PRO A 16 -38.55 13.69 -64.31
C PRO A 16 -37.49 13.51 -63.21
N ALA A 17 -36.43 14.33 -63.29
CA ALA A 17 -35.37 14.42 -62.28
C ALA A 17 -35.93 14.96 -60.95
N ALA A 18 -35.94 14.11 -59.92
CA ALA A 18 -36.23 14.50 -58.54
C ALA A 18 -34.94 14.96 -57.85
N CYS A 19 -34.98 16.15 -57.23
CA CYS A 19 -33.92 16.69 -56.38
C CYS A 19 -33.50 15.68 -55.29
N ALA A 20 -32.21 15.40 -55.19
CA ALA A 20 -31.64 14.70 -54.05
C ALA A 20 -31.64 15.64 -52.84
N LEU A 21 -32.51 15.37 -51.87
CA LEU A 21 -32.41 15.90 -50.51
C LEU A 21 -31.31 15.10 -49.79
N GLU A 22 -30.17 15.74 -49.53
CA GLU A 22 -29.16 15.21 -48.61
C GLU A 22 -29.80 14.98 -47.22
N PRO A 23 -29.59 13.82 -46.57
CA PRO A 23 -30.02 13.64 -45.21
C PRO A 23 -29.12 14.49 -44.31
N SER A 24 -29.64 15.62 -43.83
CA SER A 24 -29.02 16.34 -42.73
C SER A 24 -29.06 15.46 -41.49
N ILE A 25 -27.95 14.80 -41.16
CA ILE A 25 -27.77 14.13 -39.87
C ILE A 25 -27.77 15.24 -38.81
N GLN A 26 -28.93 15.50 -38.22
CA GLN A 26 -29.01 16.29 -37.00
C GLN A 26 -28.44 15.46 -35.87
N PHE A 27 -27.18 15.71 -35.51
CA PHE A 27 -26.69 15.31 -34.19
C PHE A 27 -27.52 16.07 -33.16
N HIS A 28 -28.51 15.40 -32.58
CA HIS A 28 -29.02 15.82 -31.27
C HIS A 28 -27.85 15.68 -30.30
N GLN A 29 -27.08 16.76 -30.11
CA GLN A 29 -26.13 16.87 -29.02
C GLN A 29 -26.94 16.82 -27.73
N ARG A 30 -27.08 15.60 -27.18
CA ARG A 30 -27.53 15.44 -25.80
C ARG A 30 -26.56 16.21 -24.92
N SER A 31 -27.09 16.98 -23.97
CA SER A 31 -26.26 17.80 -23.09
C SER A 31 -25.34 16.90 -22.24
N ILE A 32 -24.16 17.38 -21.85
CA ILE A 32 -23.20 16.62 -21.02
C ILE A 32 -23.85 15.92 -19.80
N PRO A 33 -24.83 16.52 -19.09
CA PRO A 33 -25.56 15.84 -18.01
C PRO A 33 -26.33 14.59 -18.46
N GLN A 34 -26.84 14.54 -19.69
CA GLN A 34 -27.57 13.39 -20.24
C GLN A 34 -26.64 12.24 -20.62
N HIS A 35 -25.38 12.52 -20.95
CA HIS A 35 -24.36 11.49 -21.20
C HIS A 35 -23.79 10.90 -19.90
N LEU A 36 -23.86 11.65 -18.81
CA LEU A 36 -23.42 11.24 -17.47
C LEU A 36 -24.58 10.73 -16.60
N ALA A 37 -25.79 10.65 -17.15
CA ALA A 37 -26.94 10.09 -16.44
C ALA A 37 -26.67 8.60 -16.16
N PRO A 38 -27.01 8.08 -14.96
CA PRO A 38 -26.75 6.68 -14.60
C PRO A 38 -27.30 5.66 -15.60
N GLN A 39 -28.41 5.97 -16.27
CA GLN A 39 -29.04 5.11 -17.28
C GLN A 39 -28.34 5.15 -18.65
N ALA A 40 -27.47 6.13 -18.89
CA ALA A 40 -26.73 6.29 -20.15
C ALA A 40 -25.30 5.72 -20.07
N LEU A 41 -24.85 5.34 -18.87
CA LEU A 41 -23.52 4.77 -18.64
C LEU A 41 -23.58 3.23 -18.72
N PRO A 42 -22.52 2.57 -19.21
CA PRO A 42 -22.51 1.12 -19.32
C PRO A 42 -22.60 0.46 -17.94
N SER A 43 -23.24 -0.72 -17.86
CA SER A 43 -23.57 -1.42 -16.61
C SER A 43 -22.35 -1.85 -15.78
N ASN A 44 -21.15 -1.73 -16.33
CA ASN A 44 -19.87 -1.97 -15.64
C ASN A 44 -19.25 -0.69 -15.04
N PHE A 45 -19.90 0.46 -15.19
CA PHE A 45 -19.42 1.74 -14.66
C PHE A 45 -19.78 1.92 -13.18
N TYR A 46 -20.88 1.30 -12.73
CA TYR A 46 -21.36 1.30 -11.35
C TYR A 46 -21.47 -0.13 -10.81
N ASP A 47 -21.34 -0.28 -9.50
CA ASP A 47 -21.53 -1.56 -8.79
C ASP A 47 -23.01 -1.75 -8.34
N PHE A 48 -23.93 -0.92 -8.84
CA PHE A 48 -25.38 -0.91 -8.52
C PHE A 48 -26.24 -0.82 -9.78
N ALA A 49 -27.50 -1.28 -9.75
CA ALA A 49 -28.38 -1.20 -10.90
C ALA A 49 -28.83 0.26 -11.14
N PRO A 50 -29.02 0.73 -12.39
CA PRO A 50 -29.39 2.12 -12.66
C PRO A 50 -30.67 2.62 -11.97
N GLU A 51 -31.60 1.71 -11.65
CA GLU A 51 -32.79 1.98 -10.84
C GLU A 51 -32.48 2.26 -9.35
N ASP A 52 -31.41 1.69 -8.81
CA ASP A 52 -31.00 1.84 -7.40
C ASP A 52 -30.41 3.23 -7.10
N TYR A 53 -30.00 3.99 -8.13
CA TYR A 53 -29.45 5.34 -7.96
C TYR A 53 -30.45 6.31 -7.30
N TRP A 54 -31.74 6.10 -7.53
CA TRP A 54 -32.82 6.92 -6.98
C TRP A 54 -33.55 6.26 -5.82
N ALA A 55 -33.09 5.08 -5.38
CA ALA A 55 -33.64 4.44 -4.19
C ALA A 55 -33.30 5.30 -2.97
N GLU A 56 -34.32 5.57 -2.15
CA GLU A 56 -34.07 6.14 -0.83
C GLU A 56 -33.20 5.14 -0.04
N PRO A 57 -32.09 5.58 0.58
CA PRO A 57 -31.27 4.68 1.36
C PRO A 57 -32.13 4.05 2.47
N GLU A 58 -32.37 2.74 2.41
CA GLU A 58 -33.04 2.07 3.51
C GLU A 58 -32.12 2.13 4.73
N ASP A 59 -32.65 2.63 5.85
CA ASP A 59 -31.93 2.66 7.13
C ASP A 59 -31.50 1.25 7.52
N SER A 60 -30.24 0.94 7.20
CA SER A 60 -29.62 -0.35 7.49
C SER A 60 -28.60 -0.17 8.59
N TYR A 61 -28.46 -1.19 9.44
CA TYR A 61 -27.35 -1.28 10.39
C TYR A 61 -26.00 -1.07 9.71
N TRP A 62 -25.85 -1.49 8.45
CA TRP A 62 -24.64 -1.30 7.64
C TRP A 62 -24.44 0.15 7.16
N LEU A 63 -25.52 0.88 6.89
CA LEU A 63 -25.48 2.31 6.55
C LEU A 63 -25.13 3.16 7.77
N ASN A 64 -25.71 2.87 8.93
CA ASN A 64 -25.37 3.54 10.18
C ASN A 64 -23.93 3.25 10.63
N PHE A 65 -23.49 2.00 10.55
CA PHE A 65 -22.11 1.61 10.85
C PHE A 65 -21.12 2.27 9.87
N SER A 66 -21.39 2.24 8.57
CA SER A 66 -20.51 2.88 7.59
C SER A 66 -20.44 4.39 7.80
N ASN A 67 -21.56 5.07 8.00
CA ASN A 67 -21.57 6.50 8.35
C ASN A 67 -20.80 6.82 9.63
N TRP A 68 -20.93 5.98 10.68
CA TRP A 68 -20.14 6.13 11.90
C TRP A 68 -18.64 5.98 11.64
N VAL A 69 -18.23 4.98 10.85
CA VAL A 69 -16.84 4.76 10.44
C VAL A 69 -16.30 5.94 9.62
N LEU A 70 -17.10 6.47 8.68
CA LEU A 70 -16.75 7.66 7.89
C LEU A 70 -16.60 8.91 8.77
N LEU A 71 -17.45 9.07 9.78
CA LEU A 71 -17.35 10.17 10.75
C LEU A 71 -16.11 10.03 11.64
N GLN A 72 -15.71 8.80 12.01
CA GLN A 72 -14.47 8.58 12.73
C GLN A 72 -13.26 9.00 11.91
N GLU A 73 -13.24 8.77 10.59
CA GLU A 73 -12.11 9.23 9.76
C GLU A 73 -11.95 10.74 9.79
N ARG A 74 -13.03 11.48 9.53
CA ARG A 74 -12.97 12.95 9.55
C ARG A 74 -12.53 13.46 10.92
N THR A 75 -13.10 12.91 11.98
CA THR A 75 -12.83 13.33 13.35
C THR A 75 -11.40 13.01 13.77
N GLN A 76 -10.93 11.78 13.53
CA GLN A 76 -9.61 11.35 13.96
C GLN A 76 -8.50 11.88 13.04
N GLY A 77 -8.75 11.99 11.72
CA GLY A 77 -7.84 12.60 10.76
C GLY A 77 -7.60 14.07 11.08
N GLU A 78 -8.67 14.85 11.31
CA GLU A 78 -8.54 16.23 11.77
C GLU A 78 -7.84 16.32 13.13
N ARG A 79 -8.18 15.46 14.09
CA ARG A 79 -7.50 15.42 15.40
C ARG A 79 -6.02 15.12 15.27
N MET A 80 -5.60 14.18 14.43
CA MET A 80 -4.19 13.87 14.21
C MET A 80 -3.46 15.03 13.53
N GLY A 81 -4.10 15.68 12.56
CA GLY A 81 -3.60 16.93 11.96
C GLY A 81 -3.44 18.04 13.00
N GLN A 82 -4.44 18.25 13.86
CA GLN A 82 -4.44 19.24 14.93
C GLN A 82 -3.44 18.92 16.03
N LEU A 83 -3.29 17.65 16.44
CA LEU A 83 -2.31 17.19 17.42
C LEU A 83 -0.89 17.39 16.89
N GLY A 84 -0.65 17.05 15.62
CA GLY A 84 0.62 17.33 14.96
C GLY A 84 0.93 18.82 14.94
N GLN A 85 -0.03 19.67 14.55
CA GLN A 85 0.13 21.13 14.57
C GLN A 85 0.30 21.72 15.98
N TRP A 86 -0.42 21.20 16.97
CA TRP A 86 -0.31 21.62 18.36
C TRP A 86 1.06 21.27 18.93
N ALA A 87 1.54 20.04 18.69
CA ALA A 87 2.85 19.59 19.16
C ALA A 87 3.97 20.38 18.48
N ASP A 88 3.85 20.64 17.18
CA ASP A 88 4.74 21.51 16.39
C ASP A 88 4.82 22.92 16.99
N ARG A 89 3.69 23.58 17.25
CA ARG A 89 3.66 24.93 17.85
C ARG A 89 4.18 24.97 19.30
N THR A 90 3.83 23.98 20.11
CA THR A 90 4.17 23.95 21.54
C THR A 90 5.66 23.69 21.75
N LEU A 91 6.26 22.82 20.94
CA LEU A 91 7.65 22.39 21.12
C LEU A 91 8.67 23.22 20.32
N SER A 92 8.26 23.86 19.22
CA SER A 92 9.15 24.75 18.45
C SER A 92 9.13 26.21 18.88
N GLY A 93 8.02 26.67 19.49
CA GLY A 93 7.83 28.08 19.81
C GLY A 93 7.62 28.97 18.57
N GLU A 94 7.53 28.40 17.37
CA GLU A 94 7.25 29.12 16.13
C GLU A 94 5.78 28.95 15.69
N SER A 95 5.16 30.03 15.23
CA SER A 95 3.74 30.06 14.84
C SER A 95 3.44 29.53 13.44
N HIS A 96 4.48 29.17 12.67
CA HIS A 96 4.37 28.72 11.29
C HIS A 96 4.55 27.19 11.19
N SER A 97 3.46 26.49 10.86
CA SER A 97 3.50 25.05 10.55
C SER A 97 4.08 24.82 9.15
N LEU A 98 5.10 23.97 9.03
CA LEU A 98 5.62 23.52 7.73
C LEU A 98 4.61 22.56 7.06
N PRO A 99 4.45 22.59 5.72
CA PRO A 99 3.43 21.81 5.01
C PRO A 99 3.66 20.27 5.03
N LEU A 100 4.84 19.82 5.46
CA LEU A 100 5.23 18.40 5.50
C LEU A 100 5.14 17.86 6.94
N ASN A 101 3.91 17.68 7.43
CA ASN A 101 3.64 16.91 8.64
C ASN A 101 3.38 15.45 8.24
N GLU A 102 4.32 14.55 8.57
CA GLU A 102 4.22 13.10 8.31
C GLU A 102 3.54 12.34 9.45
N SER A 103 2.82 13.04 10.35
CA SER A 103 2.11 12.40 11.45
C SER A 103 0.91 11.61 10.94
N TYR A 104 0.77 10.37 11.41
CA TYR A 104 -0.34 9.50 11.04
C TYR A 104 -0.75 8.58 12.19
N LEU A 105 -2.00 8.13 12.16
CA LEU A 105 -2.53 7.02 12.93
C LEU A 105 -2.99 5.93 11.96
N ARG A 106 -2.45 4.73 12.09
CA ARG A 106 -2.82 3.55 11.33
C ARG A 106 -3.47 2.55 12.28
N LEU A 107 -4.68 2.12 11.98
CA LEU A 107 -5.35 1.03 12.69
C LEU A 107 -5.46 -0.15 11.74
N SER A 108 -5.03 -1.33 12.18
CA SER A 108 -5.19 -2.56 11.43
C SER A 108 -5.89 -3.62 12.27
N PHE A 109 -6.80 -4.35 11.63
CA PHE A 109 -7.45 -5.50 12.21
C PHE A 109 -7.17 -6.67 11.28
N ALA A 110 -6.41 -7.65 11.76
CA ALA A 110 -6.13 -8.85 11.03
C ALA A 110 -6.80 -10.04 11.71
N THR A 111 -7.27 -10.98 10.90
CA THR A 111 -7.62 -12.29 11.37
C THR A 111 -6.93 -13.34 10.53
N GLU A 112 -6.26 -14.27 11.20
CA GLU A 112 -5.58 -15.39 10.58
C GLU A 112 -6.33 -16.68 10.88
N THR A 113 -6.57 -17.46 9.83
CA THR A 113 -6.97 -18.86 9.95
C THR A 113 -5.88 -19.75 9.38
N ARG A 114 -5.51 -20.77 10.14
CA ARG A 114 -4.51 -21.77 9.77
C ARG A 114 -5.17 -23.14 9.80
N ALA A 115 -4.78 -24.04 8.89
CA ALA A 115 -5.28 -25.41 8.88
C ALA A 115 -5.13 -26.07 10.27
N GLY A 116 -6.26 -26.39 10.92
CA GLY A 116 -6.29 -27.05 12.22
C GLY A 116 -6.19 -26.15 13.47
N THR A 117 -6.25 -24.82 13.33
CA THR A 117 -6.18 -23.87 14.46
C THR A 117 -7.43 -23.00 14.56
N VAL A 118 -7.69 -22.47 15.77
CA VAL A 118 -8.75 -21.48 16.02
C VAL A 118 -8.40 -20.14 15.34
N LEU A 119 -9.42 -19.39 14.94
CA LEU A 119 -9.30 -18.05 14.39
C LEU A 119 -8.54 -17.13 15.37
N ASN A 120 -7.39 -16.59 14.94
CA ASN A 120 -6.65 -15.60 15.70
C ASN A 120 -7.06 -14.19 15.26
N PHE A 121 -7.26 -13.28 16.21
CA PHE A 121 -7.59 -11.88 15.95
C PHE A 121 -6.50 -10.99 16.52
N GLU A 122 -5.91 -10.17 15.65
CA GLU A 122 -4.73 -9.36 15.94
C GLU A 122 -5.06 -7.89 15.63
N PRO A 123 -5.54 -7.11 16.62
CA PRO A 123 -5.70 -5.67 16.46
C PRO A 123 -4.34 -4.97 16.62
N GLU A 124 -3.99 -4.14 15.64
CA GLU A 124 -2.77 -3.32 15.64
C GLU A 124 -3.16 -1.83 15.60
N ALA A 125 -2.53 -1.02 16.46
CA ALA A 125 -2.63 0.43 16.41
C ALA A 125 -1.22 1.00 16.35
N ARG A 126 -0.94 1.74 15.28
CA ARG A 126 0.33 2.42 15.06
C ARG A 126 0.10 3.91 14.96
N PHE A 127 0.84 4.67 15.73
CA PHE A 127 0.86 6.12 15.60
C PHE A 127 2.29 6.57 15.35
N ARG A 128 2.46 7.56 14.48
CA ARG A 128 3.70 8.30 14.32
C ARG A 128 3.39 9.77 14.49
N LEU A 129 4.03 10.39 15.47
CA LEU A 129 4.00 11.83 15.64
C LEU A 129 5.35 12.37 15.20
N ASP A 130 5.32 13.23 14.17
CA ASP A 130 6.51 13.80 13.58
C ASP A 130 6.48 15.32 13.70
N ILE A 131 7.50 15.89 14.34
CA ILE A 131 7.56 17.30 14.70
C ILE A 131 8.71 17.97 13.94
N PRO A 132 8.46 18.53 12.75
CA PRO A 132 9.50 19.00 11.83
C PRO A 132 10.14 20.34 12.21
N THR A 133 9.50 21.18 13.02
CA THR A 133 10.02 22.52 13.37
C THR A 133 11.11 22.52 14.44
N ALA A 134 11.50 21.37 15.00
CA ALA A 134 12.56 21.27 16.02
C ALA A 134 13.99 21.51 15.46
N ARG A 135 14.27 22.70 14.90
CA ARG A 135 15.49 23.07 14.11
C ARG A 135 15.61 22.23 12.83
N LYS A 136 16.04 22.85 11.71
CA LYS A 136 16.07 22.29 10.33
C LYS A 136 16.68 20.88 10.11
N LYS A 137 17.28 20.23 11.11
CA LYS A 137 17.90 18.89 11.03
C LYS A 137 17.57 17.96 12.20
N LEU A 138 16.77 18.38 13.18
CA LEU A 138 16.38 17.58 14.34
C LEU A 138 14.85 17.40 14.32
N ARG A 139 14.37 16.18 14.54
CA ARG A 139 12.95 15.82 14.58
C ARG A 139 12.67 15.02 15.84
N LEU A 140 11.58 15.34 16.53
CA LEU A 140 11.04 14.45 17.57
C LEU A 140 10.10 13.47 16.88
N VAL A 141 10.35 12.18 17.06
CA VAL A 141 9.54 11.09 16.53
C VAL A 141 9.05 10.25 17.70
N ILE A 142 7.74 10.06 17.79
CA ILE A 142 7.13 9.12 18.74
C ILE A 142 6.42 8.05 17.91
N GLU A 143 6.83 6.79 18.08
CA GLU A 143 6.33 5.64 17.31
C GLU A 143 6.00 4.45 18.23
N SER A 144 5.09 3.58 17.81
CA SER A 144 4.54 2.53 18.67
C SER A 144 5.39 1.26 18.83
N GLU A 145 6.48 1.09 18.05
CA GLU A 145 7.57 0.11 18.24
C GLU A 145 8.62 0.21 17.10
N SER A 146 9.83 -0.31 17.32
CA SER A 146 10.92 -0.35 16.33
C SER A 146 11.09 -1.75 15.72
N GLU A 147 11.15 -1.84 14.38
CA GLU A 147 11.25 -3.11 13.62
C GLU A 147 12.46 -3.99 13.99
N GLU A 148 13.54 -3.43 14.53
CA GLU A 148 14.79 -4.16 14.69
C GLU A 148 14.74 -5.28 15.74
N LEU A 149 13.74 -5.26 16.62
CA LEU A 149 13.59 -6.31 17.62
C LEU A 149 12.73 -7.49 17.18
N ILE A 150 12.06 -7.36 16.04
CA ILE A 150 11.18 -8.42 15.54
C ILE A 150 12.04 -9.38 14.71
N PRO A 151 11.99 -10.70 14.98
CA PRO A 151 12.69 -11.70 14.19
C PRO A 151 12.43 -11.54 12.69
N LEU A 152 13.45 -11.75 11.86
CA LEU A 152 13.34 -11.57 10.41
C LEU A 152 12.22 -12.44 9.79
N ALA A 153 12.02 -13.66 10.28
CA ALA A 153 10.93 -14.55 9.84
C ALA A 153 9.55 -13.94 10.09
N GLU A 154 9.32 -13.50 11.33
CA GLU A 154 8.09 -12.80 11.71
C GLU A 154 7.94 -11.52 10.90
N ARG A 155 9.00 -10.72 10.69
CA ARG A 155 8.92 -9.54 9.81
C ARG A 155 8.59 -9.87 8.37
N GLN A 156 9.06 -10.98 7.81
CA GLN A 156 8.76 -11.34 6.42
C GLN A 156 7.34 -11.86 6.26
N ARG A 157 6.86 -12.60 7.27
CA ARG A 157 5.47 -13.03 7.43
C ARG A 157 4.54 -11.83 7.59
N ASP A 158 4.91 -10.90 8.46
CA ASP A 158 4.25 -9.63 8.66
C ASP A 158 4.35 -8.73 7.44
N ARG A 159 5.35 -8.88 6.57
CA ARG A 159 5.43 -8.16 5.29
C ARG A 159 4.58 -8.76 4.20
N GLN A 160 3.99 -9.96 4.35
CA GLN A 160 2.97 -10.52 3.42
C GLN A 160 1.70 -9.67 3.36
N LEU A 161 1.75 -8.56 4.06
CA LEU A 161 0.73 -7.69 4.53
C LEU A 161 1.38 -6.31 4.28
N THR A 162 0.88 -5.55 3.33
CA THR A 162 1.63 -4.46 2.67
C THR A 162 2.26 -3.46 3.70
N GLU A 163 3.52 -3.09 3.45
CA GLU A 163 4.41 -2.17 4.21
C GLU A 163 5.31 -2.74 5.33
N PRO A 164 6.63 -2.39 5.34
CA PRO A 164 7.67 -3.07 6.12
C PRO A 164 7.69 -2.81 7.63
N GLU A 165 6.75 -2.03 8.17
CA GLU A 165 6.82 -1.51 9.53
C GLU A 165 5.57 -1.97 10.32
N ARG A 166 5.63 -3.12 11.01
CA ARG A 166 4.54 -3.70 11.82
C ARG A 166 5.07 -4.21 13.16
N SER A 167 4.29 -4.02 14.23
CA SER A 167 4.31 -4.75 15.52
C SER A 167 3.52 -4.00 16.60
N SER A 168 3.23 -4.69 17.72
CA SER A 168 2.33 -4.28 18.79
C SER A 168 3.00 -4.01 20.15
N THR A 169 2.51 -2.98 20.84
CA THR A 169 2.68 -2.65 22.27
C THR A 169 4.08 -2.24 22.76
N GLY A 170 4.64 -1.15 22.22
CA GLY A 170 5.78 -0.47 22.86
C GLY A 170 6.04 0.96 22.42
N THR A 171 5.50 1.96 23.12
CA THR A 171 5.76 3.37 22.78
C THR A 171 7.25 3.70 22.84
N THR A 172 7.79 4.14 21.71
CA THR A 172 9.19 4.53 21.52
C THR A 172 9.25 6.03 21.25
N GLY A 173 9.99 6.77 22.07
CA GLY A 173 10.29 8.18 21.83
C GLY A 173 11.73 8.34 21.35
N ALA A 174 11.93 9.06 20.24
CA ALA A 174 13.23 9.23 19.61
C ALA A 174 13.49 10.66 19.13
N LEU A 175 14.68 11.16 19.41
CA LEU A 175 15.25 12.34 18.75
C LEU A 175 16.03 11.88 17.52
N ARG A 176 15.55 12.28 16.34
CA ARG A 176 16.11 11.93 15.04
C ARG A 176 16.87 13.10 14.45
N PHE A 177 18.16 12.91 14.23
CA PHE A 177 19.02 13.81 13.49
C PHE A 177 19.08 13.37 12.02
N LEU A 178 18.78 14.29 11.11
CA LEU A 178 18.81 14.05 9.68
C LEU A 178 20.00 14.76 9.03
N GLY A 179 20.75 14.02 8.21
CA GLY A 179 21.76 14.53 7.31
C GLY A 179 21.49 14.05 5.89
N GLN A 180 21.79 14.88 4.91
CA GLN A 180 21.80 14.49 3.51
C GLN A 180 23.19 14.78 2.96
N VAL A 181 23.78 13.81 2.27
CA VAL A 181 25.11 13.92 1.68
C VAL A 181 24.97 13.81 0.16
N GLY A 182 25.18 14.92 -0.54
CA GLY A 182 24.87 15.03 -1.98
C GLY A 182 23.37 14.88 -2.25
N ASP A 183 23.01 14.50 -3.48
CA ASP A 183 21.60 14.49 -3.93
C ASP A 183 20.87 13.15 -3.70
N SER A 184 21.56 12.09 -3.28
CA SER A 184 20.99 10.71 -3.26
C SER A 184 21.25 9.89 -2.00
N ILE A 185 22.08 10.38 -1.06
CA ILE A 185 22.39 9.66 0.18
C ILE A 185 21.71 10.36 1.36
N ASN A 186 20.79 9.64 2.00
CA ASN A 186 20.12 10.05 3.21
C ASN A 186 20.76 9.36 4.41
N PHE A 187 21.07 10.13 5.44
CA PHE A 187 21.64 9.66 6.69
C PHE A 187 20.76 10.09 7.85
N SER A 188 20.46 9.16 8.76
CA SER A 188 19.73 9.46 9.98
C SER A 188 20.42 8.85 11.20
N ASN A 189 20.45 9.58 12.29
CA ASN A 189 20.82 9.05 13.61
C ASN A 189 19.68 9.31 14.57
N ASP A 190 19.19 8.24 15.17
CA ASP A 190 18.12 8.29 16.15
C ASP A 190 18.73 7.97 17.53
N PHE A 191 18.40 8.80 18.51
CA PHE A 191 18.70 8.58 19.92
C PHE A 191 17.38 8.62 20.68
N GLY A 192 17.04 7.57 21.41
CA GLY A 192 15.73 7.48 22.03
C GLY A 192 15.66 6.51 23.19
N ALA A 193 14.45 6.35 23.71
CA ALA A 193 14.14 5.37 24.73
C ALA A 193 12.76 4.76 24.46
N ARG A 194 12.67 3.45 24.70
CA ARG A 194 11.40 2.73 24.72
C ARG A 194 10.78 2.87 26.10
N LEU A 195 9.52 3.31 26.12
CA LEU A 195 8.73 3.57 27.32
C LEU A 195 8.00 2.31 27.77
N HIS A 196 8.73 1.19 27.92
CA HIS A 196 8.28 0.04 28.70
C HIS A 196 9.06 -0.03 30.03
N LEU A 197 8.62 -0.87 30.94
CA LEU A 197 9.32 -1.12 32.20
C LEU A 197 10.04 -2.48 32.11
N PRO A 198 11.38 -2.54 32.28
CA PRO A 198 12.31 -1.43 32.47
C PRO A 198 12.54 -0.63 31.17
N PRO A 199 12.83 0.69 31.23
CA PRO A 199 13.05 1.50 30.04
C PRO A 199 14.29 1.02 29.29
N ASP A 200 14.22 1.06 27.95
CA ASP A 200 15.30 0.61 27.07
C ASP A 200 15.79 1.76 26.20
N ALA A 201 16.99 2.29 26.52
CA ALA A 201 17.62 3.33 25.72
C ALA A 201 18.19 2.72 24.44
N PHE A 202 18.09 3.45 23.33
CA PHE A 202 18.59 2.97 22.05
C PHE A 202 19.27 4.05 21.23
N TRP A 203 20.15 3.58 20.36
CA TRP A 203 20.78 4.35 19.31
C TRP A 203 20.63 3.62 17.98
N ARG A 204 20.35 4.35 16.91
CA ARG A 204 20.20 3.79 15.57
C ARG A 204 20.78 4.72 14.53
N ALA A 205 21.70 4.22 13.71
CA ALA A 205 22.23 4.92 12.55
C ALA A 205 21.73 4.23 11.28
N THR A 206 21.12 4.98 10.36
CA THR A 206 20.67 4.47 9.06
C THR A 206 21.30 5.28 7.94
N VAL A 207 21.90 4.58 6.99
CA VAL A 207 22.35 5.12 5.71
C VAL A 207 21.46 4.52 4.63
N ARG A 208 20.80 5.36 3.85
CA ARG A 208 19.97 4.94 2.73
C ARG A 208 20.44 5.65 1.47
N LYS A 209 20.62 4.90 0.39
CA LYS A 209 20.96 5.45 -0.90
C LYS A 209 20.02 4.87 -1.96
N ASN A 210 19.43 5.77 -2.75
CA ASN A 210 18.54 5.43 -3.85
C ASN A 210 19.25 5.76 -5.16
N TRP A 211 19.15 4.90 -6.15
CA TRP A 211 19.67 5.16 -7.48
C TRP A 211 18.71 4.65 -8.54
N GLN A 212 18.58 5.44 -9.61
CA GLN A 212 17.73 5.12 -10.76
C GLN A 212 18.64 5.00 -11.99
N PRO A 213 19.36 3.87 -12.17
CA PRO A 213 20.36 3.73 -13.24
C PRO A 213 19.75 3.82 -14.65
N SER A 214 18.47 3.44 -14.81
CA SER A 214 17.68 3.68 -16.01
C SER A 214 16.25 4.04 -15.62
N GLY A 215 15.45 4.58 -16.55
CA GLY A 215 14.05 4.95 -16.27
C GLY A 215 13.24 3.83 -15.60
N ASP A 216 13.49 2.58 -16.00
CA ASP A 216 12.71 1.42 -15.57
C ASP A 216 13.31 0.69 -14.36
N TRP A 217 14.51 1.04 -13.90
CA TRP A 217 15.17 0.38 -12.77
C TRP A 217 15.36 1.34 -11.60
N GLY A 218 14.75 1.00 -10.45
CA GLY A 218 14.98 1.67 -9.18
C GLY A 218 15.71 0.75 -8.21
N LEU A 219 16.82 1.20 -7.66
CA LEU A 219 17.63 0.42 -6.73
C LEU A 219 17.77 1.19 -5.41
N LEU A 220 17.63 0.46 -4.32
CA LEU A 220 17.67 0.95 -2.96
C LEU A 220 18.66 0.11 -2.17
N ALA A 221 19.67 0.73 -1.56
CA ALA A 221 20.43 0.09 -0.50
C ALA A 221 20.26 0.85 0.81
N GLN A 222 20.11 0.08 1.88
CA GLN A 222 20.01 0.58 3.22
C GLN A 222 20.95 -0.22 4.12
N GLN A 223 21.83 0.50 4.82
CA GLN A 223 22.59 -0.03 5.93
C GLN A 223 22.05 0.57 7.22
N ARG A 224 21.77 -0.27 8.20
CA ARG A 224 21.30 0.15 9.53
C ARG A 224 22.14 -0.51 10.60
N PHE A 225 22.64 0.30 11.53
CA PHE A 225 23.27 -0.15 12.76
C PHE A 225 22.38 0.28 13.92
N TYR A 226 22.16 -0.61 14.87
CA TYR A 226 21.34 -0.31 16.03
C TYR A 226 21.97 -0.88 17.29
N TYR A 227 21.70 -0.23 18.42
CA TYR A 227 22.05 -0.68 19.76
C TYR A 227 20.89 -0.39 20.69
N TYR A 228 20.44 -1.43 21.39
CA TYR A 228 19.48 -1.40 22.46
C TYR A 228 20.19 -1.80 23.75
N HIS A 229 19.95 -1.10 24.85
CA HIS A 229 20.61 -1.39 26.11
C HIS A 229 20.29 -2.81 26.61
N GLN A 230 19.04 -3.27 26.40
CA GLN A 230 18.59 -4.60 26.84
C GLN A 230 18.86 -5.71 25.81
N ASN A 231 18.66 -5.46 24.52
CA ASN A 231 18.78 -6.48 23.46
C ASN A 231 20.17 -6.55 22.81
N GLY A 232 21.03 -5.55 23.05
CA GLY A 232 22.35 -5.45 22.43
C GLY A 232 22.32 -4.77 21.07
N TRP A 233 23.35 -5.02 20.26
CA TRP A 233 23.50 -4.38 18.96
C TRP A 233 23.15 -5.31 17.80
N GLY A 234 22.92 -4.73 16.64
CA GLY A 234 22.78 -5.48 15.40
C GLY A 234 23.10 -4.61 14.20
N SER A 235 23.20 -5.27 13.05
CA SER A 235 23.49 -4.60 11.79
C SER A 235 22.68 -5.23 10.68
N ARG A 236 21.88 -4.42 10.01
CA ARG A 236 21.00 -4.84 8.92
C ARG A 236 21.44 -4.20 7.61
N SER A 237 21.67 -5.04 6.63
CA SER A 237 21.98 -4.68 5.25
C SER A 237 20.80 -5.10 4.40
N TRP A 238 20.16 -4.15 3.73
CA TRP A 238 19.00 -4.38 2.90
C TRP A 238 19.20 -3.79 1.52
N PHE A 239 18.95 -4.60 0.50
CA PHE A 239 19.03 -4.23 -0.90
C PHE A 239 17.69 -4.55 -1.56
N GLU A 240 17.13 -3.59 -2.26
CA GLU A 240 15.93 -3.76 -3.07
C GLU A 240 16.21 -3.31 -4.51
N ALA A 241 15.89 -4.15 -5.46
CA ALA A 241 15.92 -3.84 -6.87
C ALA A 241 14.52 -3.95 -7.47
N ARG A 242 14.04 -2.85 -8.03
CA ARG A 242 12.72 -2.71 -8.62
C ARG A 242 12.84 -2.46 -10.10
N HIS A 243 12.04 -3.18 -10.87
CA HIS A 243 11.98 -3.04 -12.31
C HIS A 243 10.53 -2.87 -12.78
N ASP A 244 10.24 -1.77 -13.49
CA ASP A 244 8.94 -1.58 -14.15
C ASP A 244 8.90 -2.47 -15.41
N LEU A 245 8.00 -3.46 -15.41
CA LEU A 245 7.78 -4.37 -16.54
C LEU A 245 6.75 -3.80 -17.53
N GLY A 246 6.19 -2.63 -17.24
CA GLY A 246 5.17 -1.95 -18.03
C GLY A 246 3.76 -2.50 -17.81
N LYS A 247 2.78 -1.77 -18.34
CA LYS A 247 1.34 -2.11 -18.22
C LYS A 247 0.88 -2.27 -16.77
N GLY A 248 1.53 -1.61 -15.81
CA GLY A 248 1.23 -1.71 -14.38
C GLY A 248 1.76 -2.97 -13.69
N TRP A 249 2.74 -3.66 -14.29
CA TRP A 249 3.51 -4.73 -13.65
C TRP A 249 4.84 -4.18 -13.12
N GLU A 250 5.19 -4.55 -11.90
CA GLU A 250 6.44 -4.16 -11.26
C GLU A 250 7.07 -5.41 -10.64
N PHE A 251 8.33 -5.67 -10.97
CA PHE A 251 9.11 -6.73 -10.33
C PHE A 251 9.97 -6.12 -9.22
N ILE A 252 10.00 -6.79 -8.08
CA ILE A 252 10.81 -6.39 -6.93
C ILE A 252 11.61 -7.60 -6.45
N ASN A 253 12.92 -7.42 -6.37
CA ASN A 253 13.85 -8.31 -5.72
C ASN A 253 14.31 -7.66 -4.41
N SER A 254 14.19 -8.38 -3.30
CA SER A 254 14.59 -7.88 -1.98
C SER A 254 15.53 -8.89 -1.33
N SER A 255 16.71 -8.42 -0.96
CA SER A 255 17.75 -9.18 -0.27
C SER A 255 18.05 -8.50 1.06
N GLU A 256 17.88 -9.24 2.15
CA GLU A 256 18.10 -8.75 3.50
C GLU A 256 19.08 -9.66 4.23
N LEU A 257 20.06 -9.06 4.90
CA LEU A 257 21.03 -9.73 5.75
C LEU A 257 21.14 -8.95 7.05
N GLU A 258 20.92 -9.63 8.17
CA GLU A 258 20.95 -9.03 9.50
C GLU A 258 21.86 -9.82 10.43
N TRP A 259 22.74 -9.12 11.13
CA TRP A 259 23.51 -9.66 12.24
C TRP A 259 22.76 -9.39 13.54
N VAL A 260 22.48 -10.46 14.28
CA VAL A 260 21.77 -10.44 15.56
C VAL A 260 22.75 -10.81 16.67
N HIS A 261 23.09 -9.86 17.54
CA HIS A 261 24.11 -10.09 18.57
C HIS A 261 23.66 -11.06 19.68
N SER A 262 22.38 -11.06 20.05
CA SER A 262 21.83 -11.97 21.07
C SER A 262 22.11 -13.43 20.72
N ASP A 263 21.85 -13.78 19.47
CA ASP A 263 21.93 -15.16 18.97
C ASP A 263 23.27 -15.46 18.27
N ARG A 264 24.11 -14.42 18.07
CA ARG A 264 25.44 -14.48 17.45
C ARG A 264 25.40 -15.13 16.06
N GLU A 265 24.39 -14.74 15.29
CA GLU A 265 24.14 -15.27 13.97
C GLU A 265 23.80 -14.19 12.96
N PHE A 266 23.96 -14.55 11.70
CA PHE A 266 23.36 -13.86 10.58
C PHE A 266 22.04 -14.53 10.23
N VAL A 267 20.99 -13.74 10.09
CA VAL A 267 19.74 -14.13 9.45
C VAL A 267 19.65 -13.44 8.10
N ALA A 268 19.22 -14.18 7.09
CA ALA A 268 19.12 -13.71 5.72
C ALA A 268 17.73 -14.01 5.16
N ALA A 269 17.23 -13.13 4.31
CA ALA A 269 16.02 -13.33 3.54
C ALA A 269 16.24 -12.91 2.09
N GLN A 270 15.81 -13.75 1.17
CA GLN A 270 15.71 -13.42 -0.25
C GLN A 270 14.25 -13.55 -0.66
N VAL A 271 13.68 -12.45 -1.16
CA VAL A 271 12.28 -12.38 -1.56
C VAL A 271 12.21 -11.88 -3.00
N PHE A 272 11.36 -12.54 -3.78
CA PHE A 272 10.96 -12.11 -5.11
C PHE A 272 9.47 -11.83 -5.06
N SER A 273 9.07 -10.68 -5.59
CA SER A 273 7.67 -10.32 -5.68
C SER A 273 7.37 -9.65 -7.01
N VAL A 274 6.16 -9.85 -7.47
CA VAL A 274 5.66 -9.18 -8.66
C VAL A 274 4.39 -8.46 -8.25
N SER A 275 4.34 -7.14 -8.39
CA SER A 275 3.14 -6.36 -8.14
C SER A 275 2.42 -6.05 -9.45
N LYS A 276 1.11 -6.22 -9.46
CA LYS A 276 0.23 -5.88 -10.57
C LYS A 276 -0.86 -4.95 -10.09
N ARG A 277 -0.83 -3.71 -10.56
CA ARG A 277 -1.96 -2.79 -10.44
C ARG A 277 -3.04 -3.24 -11.44
N MET A 278 -4.12 -3.83 -10.92
CA MET A 278 -5.23 -4.29 -11.76
C MET A 278 -6.11 -3.12 -12.18
N ASN A 279 -6.37 -2.19 -11.24
CA ASN A 279 -7.09 -0.95 -11.47
C ASN A 279 -6.71 0.09 -10.39
N ASN A 280 -7.43 1.20 -10.29
CA ASN A 280 -7.14 2.27 -9.33
C ASN A 280 -7.46 1.90 -7.87
N ARG A 281 -8.03 0.73 -7.61
CA ARG A 281 -8.43 0.27 -6.27
C ARG A 281 -7.77 -1.05 -5.88
N ALA A 282 -7.37 -1.87 -6.84
CA ALA A 282 -6.93 -3.24 -6.61
C ALA A 282 -5.48 -3.46 -7.06
N VAL A 283 -4.68 -4.03 -6.16
CA VAL A 283 -3.30 -4.44 -6.41
C VAL A 283 -3.16 -5.91 -6.01
N LEU A 284 -2.54 -6.68 -6.89
CA LEU A 284 -2.20 -8.08 -6.66
C LEU A 284 -0.69 -8.22 -6.56
N THR A 285 -0.19 -8.81 -5.46
CA THR A 285 1.25 -8.97 -5.23
C THR A 285 1.55 -10.41 -4.83
N PRO A 286 1.76 -11.33 -5.79
CA PRO A 286 2.41 -12.61 -5.52
C PRO A 286 3.85 -12.43 -5.04
N ARG A 287 4.22 -13.23 -4.04
CA ARG A 287 5.57 -13.28 -3.48
C ARG A 287 6.02 -14.71 -3.28
N ILE A 288 7.33 -14.91 -3.40
CA ILE A 288 8.03 -16.10 -2.94
C ILE A 288 9.27 -15.66 -2.18
N GLY A 289 9.62 -16.39 -1.13
CA GLY A 289 10.78 -16.04 -0.32
C GLY A 289 11.40 -17.24 0.37
N VAL A 290 12.68 -17.09 0.67
CA VAL A 290 13.46 -18.06 1.42
C VAL A 290 14.23 -17.32 2.50
N LEU A 291 14.22 -17.87 3.71
CA LEU A 291 14.97 -17.40 4.85
C LEU A 291 16.03 -18.42 5.24
N GLY A 292 17.11 -17.94 5.84
CA GLY A 292 18.13 -18.79 6.41
C GLY A 292 18.89 -18.12 7.53
N GLU A 293 19.57 -18.92 8.32
CA GLU A 293 20.40 -18.47 9.44
C GLU A 293 21.78 -19.12 9.36
N SER A 294 22.78 -18.45 9.94
CA SER A 294 24.17 -18.90 9.87
C SER A 294 24.58 -19.90 10.94
N GLN A 295 23.85 -19.98 12.07
CA GLN A 295 24.18 -20.89 13.17
C GLN A 295 23.27 -22.13 13.15
N PRO A 296 23.80 -23.33 13.45
CA PRO A 296 25.22 -23.69 13.64
C PRO A 296 26.02 -23.71 12.33
N SER A 297 25.33 -23.72 11.19
CA SER A 297 25.87 -23.56 9.85
C SER A 297 24.77 -23.00 8.97
N TRP A 298 25.10 -22.34 7.86
CA TRP A 298 24.12 -21.82 6.91
C TRP A 298 23.05 -22.86 6.56
N ARG A 299 21.81 -22.59 6.97
CA ARG A 299 20.67 -23.48 6.75
C ARG A 299 19.41 -22.67 6.48
N THR A 300 18.59 -23.17 5.57
CA THR A 300 17.28 -22.58 5.27
C THR A 300 16.35 -22.77 6.46
N THR A 301 15.80 -21.72 7.04
CA THR A 301 14.87 -21.81 8.18
C THR A 301 13.43 -21.93 7.72
N GLU A 302 13.10 -21.21 6.65
CA GLU A 302 11.73 -21.14 6.14
C GLU A 302 11.75 -20.84 4.64
N ALA A 303 10.79 -21.41 3.91
CA ALA A 303 10.42 -20.96 2.58
C ALA A 303 8.92 -20.64 2.58
N PHE A 304 8.51 -19.62 1.84
CA PHE A 304 7.11 -19.24 1.77
C PHE A 304 6.70 -18.78 0.37
N ALA A 305 5.41 -18.88 0.11
CA ALA A 305 4.76 -18.31 -1.05
C ALA A 305 3.42 -17.70 -0.61
N ASP A 306 3.13 -16.49 -1.05
CA ASP A 306 1.89 -15.80 -0.71
C ASP A 306 1.38 -14.97 -1.87
N ILE A 307 0.10 -14.63 -1.81
CA ILE A 307 -0.54 -13.72 -2.76
C ILE A 307 -1.28 -12.67 -1.96
N THR A 308 -0.81 -11.42 -2.01
CA THR A 308 -1.55 -10.31 -1.41
C THR A 308 -2.54 -9.74 -2.41
N TRP A 309 -3.84 -9.81 -2.14
CA TRP A 309 -4.84 -9.02 -2.85
C TRP A 309 -5.30 -7.85 -1.98
N ARG A 310 -4.82 -6.64 -2.30
CA ARG A 310 -5.17 -5.40 -1.60
C ARG A 310 -6.22 -4.63 -2.39
N TYR A 311 -7.31 -4.27 -1.74
CA TYR A 311 -8.41 -3.50 -2.31
C TYR A 311 -8.68 -2.23 -1.49
N ARG A 312 -8.65 -1.07 -2.16
CA ARG A 312 -9.03 0.23 -1.59
C ARG A 312 -10.55 0.30 -1.52
N MET A 313 -11.09 0.01 -0.35
CA MET A 313 -12.52 -0.09 -0.09
C MET A 313 -13.19 1.28 -0.10
N TYR A 314 -12.57 2.28 0.52
CA TYR A 314 -13.15 3.63 0.60
C TYR A 314 -12.08 4.72 0.71
N GLY A 315 -12.26 5.78 -0.09
CA GLY A 315 -11.35 6.93 -0.11
C GLY A 315 -9.90 6.51 -0.32
N ASP A 316 -8.98 7.26 0.28
CA ASP A 316 -7.54 6.96 0.30
C ASP A 316 -7.06 6.43 1.66
N TRP A 317 -8.01 6.02 2.51
CA TRP A 317 -7.73 5.72 3.92
C TRP A 317 -8.16 4.31 4.34
N LEU A 318 -9.14 3.68 3.68
CA LEU A 318 -9.65 2.35 4.04
C LEU A 318 -9.25 1.29 3.01
N PHE A 319 -8.55 0.26 3.47
CA PHE A 319 -8.06 -0.84 2.65
C PHE A 319 -8.46 -2.19 3.26
N GLY A 320 -8.85 -3.13 2.40
CA GLY A 320 -9.00 -4.53 2.76
C GLY A 320 -7.94 -5.37 2.06
N GLU A 321 -7.46 -6.41 2.72
CA GLU A 321 -6.50 -7.35 2.14
C GLU A 321 -6.94 -8.80 2.38
N VAL A 322 -6.72 -9.64 1.38
CA VAL A 322 -6.88 -11.09 1.44
C VAL A 322 -5.56 -11.72 1.05
N ILE A 323 -4.97 -12.49 1.95
CA ILE A 323 -3.61 -13.02 1.80
C ILE A 323 -3.62 -14.52 2.11
N PRO A 324 -3.87 -15.38 1.10
CA PRO A 324 -3.50 -16.78 1.18
C PRO A 324 -1.98 -16.93 1.20
N ALA A 325 -1.47 -17.75 2.10
CA ALA A 325 -0.06 -18.03 2.25
C ALA A 325 0.20 -19.52 2.50
N LEU A 326 1.32 -19.98 1.96
CA LEU A 326 1.92 -21.29 2.17
C LEU A 326 3.29 -21.08 2.80
N GLN A 327 3.52 -21.70 3.95
CA GLN A 327 4.78 -21.64 4.68
C GLN A 327 5.34 -23.05 4.83
N PHE A 328 6.66 -23.15 4.71
CA PHE A 328 7.43 -24.39 4.83
C PHE A 328 8.55 -24.14 5.84
N ALA A 329 8.20 -24.20 7.12
CA ALA A 329 9.15 -24.00 8.21
C ALA A 329 9.98 -25.27 8.48
N ARG A 330 11.28 -25.10 8.72
CA ARG A 330 12.20 -26.19 9.07
C ARG A 330 11.75 -26.90 10.36
N ASP A 331 11.24 -26.17 11.34
CA ASP A 331 10.81 -26.72 12.63
C ASP A 331 9.63 -27.69 12.47
N ASN A 332 8.84 -27.53 11.41
CA ASN A 332 7.80 -28.47 11.00
C ASN A 332 8.27 -29.43 9.88
N SER A 333 9.58 -29.66 9.77
CA SER A 333 10.18 -30.51 8.74
C SER A 333 9.81 -30.13 7.29
N PHE A 334 9.61 -28.83 7.03
CA PHE A 334 9.15 -28.31 5.73
C PHE A 334 7.82 -28.89 5.26
N LYS A 335 6.95 -29.32 6.18
CA LYS A 335 5.55 -29.62 5.85
C LYS A 335 4.82 -28.33 5.48
N ASP A 336 3.84 -28.45 4.60
CA ASP A 336 3.00 -27.35 4.20
C ASP A 336 2.18 -26.84 5.38
N ASP A 337 2.31 -25.54 5.66
CA ASP A 337 1.46 -24.81 6.58
C ASP A 337 0.67 -23.76 5.78
N SER A 338 -0.62 -24.05 5.60
CA SER A 338 -1.53 -23.19 4.85
C SER A 338 -2.26 -22.24 5.78
N SER A 339 -2.20 -20.94 5.46
CA SER A 339 -2.89 -19.89 6.20
C SER A 339 -3.64 -18.95 5.25
N LEU A 340 -4.71 -18.35 5.77
CA LEU A 340 -5.44 -17.28 5.12
C LEU A 340 -5.56 -16.12 6.10
N VAL A 341 -5.05 -14.96 5.71
CA VAL A 341 -5.16 -13.72 6.47
C VAL A 341 -6.17 -12.80 5.79
N LEU A 342 -7.14 -12.32 6.57
CA LEU A 342 -8.03 -11.23 6.19
C LEU A 342 -7.66 -10.01 6.99
N ARG A 343 -7.50 -8.86 6.32
CA ARG A 343 -7.15 -7.61 6.99
C ARG A 343 -8.05 -6.47 6.58
N LEU A 344 -8.34 -5.62 7.55
CA LEU A 344 -8.82 -4.26 7.37
C LEU A 344 -7.75 -3.29 7.88
N GLU A 345 -7.42 -2.27 7.09
CA GLU A 345 -6.43 -1.26 7.42
C GLU A 345 -7.01 0.14 7.19
N MET A 346 -6.82 1.02 8.17
CA MET A 346 -7.31 2.39 8.19
C MET A 346 -6.16 3.35 8.43
N TYR A 347 -6.02 4.36 7.58
CA TYR A 347 -4.97 5.39 7.68
C TYR A 347 -5.58 6.77 7.92
N PHE A 348 -5.27 7.37 9.06
CA PHE A 348 -5.66 8.73 9.41
C PHE A 348 -4.42 9.63 9.38
N SER A 349 -4.36 10.58 8.45
CA SER A 349 -3.27 11.56 8.34
C SER A 349 -3.83 12.95 8.07
N GLY A 350 -3.19 13.97 8.64
CA GLY A 350 -3.59 15.37 8.46
C GLY A 350 -3.31 15.92 7.05
N ASN A 351 -2.46 15.24 6.27
CA ASN A 351 -2.17 15.56 4.87
C ASN A 351 -1.83 14.26 4.12
N ILE A 352 -2.78 13.66 3.41
CA ILE A 352 -2.49 12.56 2.48
C ILE A 352 -1.91 13.18 1.20
N VAL A 353 -0.61 13.47 1.19
CA VAL A 353 0.08 13.80 -0.07
C VAL A 353 0.35 12.49 -0.80
N ARG A 354 -0.23 12.33 -1.99
CA ARG A 354 0.03 11.21 -2.91
C ARG A 354 1.54 11.10 -3.15
N ARG A 355 2.17 10.01 -2.70
CA ARG A 355 3.42 9.54 -3.31
C ARG A 355 3.03 8.81 -4.60
N ASN A 356 3.27 9.47 -5.73
CA ASN A 356 3.14 8.88 -7.06
C ASN A 356 4.12 7.74 -7.27
#